data_AF-A0A0D6M7P2-F1
#
_entry.id   AF-A0A0D6M7P2-F1
#
_cell.length_a   1.000
_cell.length_b   1.000
_cell.length_c   1.000
_cell.angle_alpha   90.00
_cell.angle_beta   90.00
_cell.angle_gamma   90.00
#
_symmetry.space_group_name_H-M   'P 1'
#
loop_
_entity.id
_entity.type
_entity.pdbx_description
1 polymer ?
#
loop_
_entity_poly.entity_id
_entity_poly.type
_entity_poly.pdbx_seq_one_letter_code
_entity_poly.pdbx_strand_id
1 'polypeptide(L)'
;LRKFRSLSGTPATDGNNVTNAEIYRIITQQLLDGFAIWRVKMFNDRVFVEKTRRSYWLGDRYYRMDNDYYWKSRDTCAYRMNETERRNLVYEDGIPIYDIIYQ
;
A
#
# COMPACT_ATOMS: atom_id res chain seq x y z
N LEU A 1 -18.03 7.10 0.97
CA LEU A 1 -16.67 7.57 1.34
C LEU A 1 -16.10 6.65 2.41
N ARG A 2 -15.28 5.68 2.02
CA ARG A 2 -14.62 4.75 2.96
C ARG A 2 -13.51 5.56 3.66
N LYS A 3 -13.84 6.15 4.82
CA LYS A 3 -12.85 6.80 5.68
C LYS A 3 -11.88 5.71 6.13
N PHE A 4 -10.67 5.64 5.54
CA PHE A 4 -9.57 4.95 6.19
C PHE A 4 -9.37 5.66 7.53
N ARG A 5 -9.93 5.10 8.60
CA ARG A 5 -9.57 5.51 9.96
C ARG A 5 -8.12 5.08 10.13
N SER A 6 -7.24 5.98 10.59
CA SER A 6 -5.92 5.48 10.97
C SER A 6 -6.14 4.44 12.06
N LEU A 7 -5.42 3.32 11.96
CA LEU A 7 -5.54 2.27 12.97
C LEU A 7 -4.87 2.68 14.30
N SER A 8 -4.19 3.83 14.34
CA SER A 8 -3.67 4.48 15.55
C SER A 8 -4.70 5.40 16.23
N GLY A 9 -5.91 5.56 15.67
CA GLY A 9 -6.96 6.42 16.23
C GLY A 9 -6.84 7.90 15.86
N THR A 10 -5.86 8.26 15.05
CA THR A 10 -5.66 9.59 14.45
C THR A 10 -6.33 9.68 13.06
N PRO A 11 -6.52 10.88 12.48
CA PRO A 11 -6.99 11.01 11.11
C PRO A 11 -5.94 10.47 10.13
N ALA A 12 -6.30 9.54 9.24
CA ALA A 12 -5.46 9.23 8.09
C ALA A 12 -5.42 10.48 7.21
N THR A 13 -4.22 10.95 6.88
CA THR A 13 -4.03 12.05 5.91
C THR A 13 -3.76 11.45 4.54
N ASP A 14 -4.11 12.20 3.49
CA ASP A 14 -3.84 11.80 2.10
C ASP A 14 -2.34 11.79 1.75
N GLY A 15 -1.45 12.10 2.71
CA GLY A 15 -0.01 12.23 2.46
C GLY A 15 0.34 13.44 1.60
N ASN A 16 1.57 13.46 1.08
CA ASN A 16 2.02 14.45 0.09
C ASN A 16 1.95 13.81 -1.30
N ASN A 17 1.30 14.46 -2.27
CA ASN A 17 1.13 13.93 -3.63
C ASN A 17 2.44 13.53 -4.32
N VAL A 18 3.53 14.30 -4.13
CA VAL A 18 4.85 13.98 -4.71
C VAL A 18 5.40 12.71 -4.10
N THR A 19 5.30 12.58 -2.77
CA THR A 19 5.72 11.36 -2.07
C THR A 19 4.88 10.16 -2.48
N ASN A 20 3.56 10.31 -2.59
CA ASN A 20 2.68 9.21 -3.01
C ASN A 20 3.00 8.73 -4.43
N ALA A 21 3.20 9.65 -5.37
CA ALA A 21 3.56 9.32 -6.75
C ALA A 21 4.93 8.64 -6.84
N GLU A 22 5.91 9.12 -6.06
CA GLU A 22 7.24 8.52 -6.01
C GLU A 22 7.22 7.13 -5.38
N ILE A 23 6.48 6.96 -4.29
CA ILE A 23 6.27 5.66 -3.63
C ILE A 23 5.56 4.68 -4.54
N TYR A 24 4.47 5.12 -5.18
CA TYR A 24 3.76 4.33 -6.16
C TYR A 24 4.74 3.87 -7.23
N ARG A 25 5.50 4.80 -7.84
CA ARG A 25 6.52 4.47 -8.85
C ARG A 25 7.55 3.46 -8.33
N ILE A 26 8.05 3.59 -7.10
CA ILE A 26 9.07 2.69 -6.53
C ILE A 26 8.51 1.28 -6.34
N ILE A 27 7.31 1.16 -5.75
CA ILE A 27 6.67 -0.13 -5.49
C ILE A 27 6.24 -0.79 -6.79
N THR A 28 5.74 0.01 -7.74
CA THR A 28 5.21 -0.49 -9.00
C THR A 28 6.20 -0.48 -10.15
N GLN A 29 7.45 -0.03 -9.99
CA GLN A 29 8.44 -0.12 -11.07
C GLN A 29 8.67 -1.57 -11.51
N GLN A 30 8.50 -2.52 -10.59
CA GLN A 30 8.54 -3.96 -10.89
C GLN A 30 7.24 -4.50 -11.50
N LEU A 31 6.11 -3.80 -11.28
CA LEU A 31 4.77 -4.13 -11.77
C LEU A 31 4.50 -3.59 -13.18
N LEU A 32 5.02 -2.39 -13.49
CA LEU A 32 4.69 -1.61 -14.67
C LEU A 32 5.27 -2.19 -15.98
N ASP A 33 6.33 -3.00 -15.89
CA ASP A 33 6.93 -3.70 -17.05
C ASP A 33 6.24 -5.05 -17.35
N GLY A 34 5.26 -5.47 -16.54
CA GLY A 34 4.60 -6.76 -16.68
C GLY A 34 3.25 -6.68 -17.41
N PHE A 35 3.13 -7.36 -18.55
CA PHE A 35 1.83 -7.73 -19.14
C PHE A 35 0.99 -8.70 -18.28
N ALA A 36 1.48 -9.06 -17.08
CA ALA A 36 0.89 -10.05 -16.20
C ALA A 36 0.13 -9.40 -15.03
N ILE A 37 -0.97 -10.04 -14.62
CA ILE A 37 -1.70 -9.70 -13.40
C ILE A 37 -0.82 -10.06 -12.20
N TRP A 38 -0.50 -9.08 -11.36
CA TRP A 38 0.21 -9.31 -10.11
C TRP A 38 -0.77 -9.69 -9.00
N ARG A 39 -0.46 -10.81 -8.34
CA ARG A 39 -1.27 -11.38 -7.28
C ARG A 39 -0.55 -11.19 -5.95
N VAL A 40 -1.13 -10.34 -5.12
CA VAL A 40 -0.62 -10.03 -3.79
C VAL A 40 -0.97 -11.15 -2.83
N LYS A 41 0.07 -11.73 -2.21
CA LYS A 41 -0.04 -12.76 -1.18
C LYS A 41 -0.04 -12.13 0.22
N MET A 42 -0.41 -12.91 1.21
CA MET A 42 -0.18 -12.52 2.61
C MET A 42 1.34 -12.35 2.85
N PHE A 43 1.76 -11.18 3.32
CA PHE A 43 3.14 -10.83 3.77
C PHE A 43 4.25 -10.66 2.73
N ASN A 44 4.07 -11.04 1.46
CA ASN A 44 5.16 -11.00 0.46
C ASN A 44 5.24 -9.70 -0.35
N ASP A 45 4.24 -8.83 -0.25
CA ASP A 45 4.16 -7.59 -1.02
C ASP A 45 4.42 -6.34 -0.16
N ARG A 46 5.23 -6.53 0.89
CA ARG A 46 5.76 -5.45 1.72
C ARG A 46 7.07 -4.94 1.13
N VAL A 47 7.16 -3.65 0.93
CA VAL A 47 8.39 -2.97 0.51
C VAL A 47 8.80 -1.95 1.57
N PHE A 48 10.03 -2.04 2.07
CA PHE A 48 10.62 -0.97 2.88
C PHE A 48 11.29 0.04 1.96
N VAL A 49 10.88 1.30 2.04
CA VAL A 49 11.48 2.38 1.25
C VAL A 49 12.37 3.21 2.16
N GLU A 50 13.68 3.07 1.99
CA GLU A 50 14.69 3.73 2.83
C GLU A 50 14.55 5.25 2.82
N LYS A 51 14.24 5.84 1.65
CA LYS A 51 14.06 7.29 1.46
C LYS A 51 13.03 7.88 2.41
N THR A 52 11.93 7.16 2.68
CA THR A 52 10.87 7.61 3.59
C THR A 52 10.96 6.97 4.98
N ARG A 53 11.83 5.95 5.16
CA ARG A 53 11.97 5.14 6.39
C ARG A 53 10.64 4.52 6.83
N ARG A 54 9.85 4.09 5.84
CA ARG A 54 8.51 3.54 6.01
C ARG A 54 8.36 2.21 5.29
N SER A 55 7.50 1.38 5.85
CA SER A 55 7.05 0.15 5.23
C SER A 55 5.77 0.42 4.45
N TYR A 56 5.67 -0.19 3.28
CA TYR A 56 4.54 -0.07 2.38
C TYR A 56 3.97 -1.46 2.08
N TRP A 57 2.65 -1.57 2.05
CA TRP A 57 1.93 -2.80 1.74
C TRP A 57 0.95 -2.53 0.61
N LEU A 58 0.91 -3.43 -0.36
CA LEU A 58 -0.13 -3.43 -1.39
C LEU A 58 -1.41 -4.00 -0.80
N GLY A 59 -2.39 -3.14 -0.54
CA GLY A 59 -3.68 -3.53 0.02
C GLY A 59 -3.81 -3.42 1.54
N ASP A 60 -5.06 -3.40 1.97
CA ASP A 60 -5.52 -3.16 3.34
C ASP A 60 -5.78 -4.44 4.16
N ARG A 61 -5.79 -5.62 3.54
CA ARG A 61 -6.23 -6.85 4.21
C ARG A 61 -5.24 -7.40 5.24
N TYR A 62 -3.96 -7.38 4.89
CA TYR A 62 -2.97 -8.21 5.55
C TYR A 62 -1.91 -7.44 6.33
N TYR A 63 -1.74 -6.14 6.09
CA TYR A 63 -0.65 -5.36 6.70
C TYR A 63 -0.66 -5.38 8.25
N ARG A 64 -1.84 -5.39 8.88
CA ARG A 64 -1.99 -5.46 10.34
C ARG A 64 -1.55 -6.80 10.97
N MET A 65 -1.34 -7.82 10.15
CA MET A 65 -0.85 -9.13 10.60
C MET A 65 0.68 -9.23 10.51
N ASP A 66 1.34 -8.23 9.92
CA ASP A 66 2.80 -8.17 9.78
C ASP A 66 3.42 -7.67 11.09
N ASN A 67 3.62 -8.58 12.05
CA ASN A 67 4.00 -8.23 13.42
C ASN A 67 5.36 -7.53 13.55
N ASP A 68 6.26 -7.73 12.59
CA ASP A 68 7.63 -7.19 12.65
C ASP A 68 7.69 -5.72 12.20
N TYR A 69 6.75 -5.30 11.35
CA TYR A 69 6.79 -3.99 10.69
C TYR A 69 5.52 -3.16 10.88
N TYR A 70 4.46 -3.73 11.45
CA TYR A 70 3.29 -2.99 11.88
C TYR A 70 3.51 -2.40 13.27
N TRP A 71 3.57 -1.07 13.34
CA TRP A 71 3.78 -0.36 14.60
C TRP A 71 2.47 0.32 15.02
N LYS A 72 1.84 -0.17 16.10
CA LYS A 72 0.59 0.41 16.63
C LYS A 72 0.71 1.90 16.99
N SER A 73 1.91 2.34 17.34
CA SER A 73 2.22 3.73 17.70
C SER A 73 2.49 4.65 16.52
N ARG A 74 2.61 4.12 15.29
CA ARG A 74 2.82 4.93 14.08
C ARG A 74 1.52 5.18 13.34
N ASP A 75 1.40 6.39 12.82
CA ASP A 75 0.28 6.74 11.96
C ASP A 75 0.29 5.92 10.67
N THR A 76 -0.86 5.31 10.38
CA THR A 76 -1.12 4.61 9.13
C THR A 76 -1.70 5.58 8.12
N CYS A 77 -1.09 5.64 6.94
CA CYS A 77 -1.62 6.34 5.79
C CYS A 77 -2.08 5.35 4.72
N ALA A 78 -3.04 5.77 3.89
CA ALA A 78 -3.56 4.99 2.78
C ALA A 78 -3.58 5.86 1.53
N TYR A 79 -2.81 5.46 0.52
CA TYR A 79 -2.83 6.08 -0.79
C TYR A 79 -3.82 5.34 -1.71
N ARG A 80 -4.89 6.03 -2.10
CA ARG A 80 -5.90 5.50 -3.02
C ARG A 80 -5.39 5.58 -4.46
N MET A 81 -5.16 4.43 -5.08
CA MET A 81 -4.77 4.33 -6.48
C MET A 81 -5.93 4.64 -7.42
N ASN A 82 -5.63 5.26 -8.57
CA ASN A 82 -6.56 5.42 -9.68
C ASN A 82 -6.73 4.11 -10.48
N GLU A 83 -7.64 4.11 -11.45
CA GLU A 83 -7.97 2.91 -12.23
C GLU A 83 -6.82 2.37 -13.07
N THR A 84 -6.02 3.25 -13.66
CA THR A 84 -4.85 2.88 -14.45
C THR A 84 -3.80 2.24 -13.57
N GLU A 85 -3.55 2.83 -12.39
CA GLU A 85 -2.55 2.37 -11.44
C GLU A 85 -2.83 0.97 -10.91
N ARG A 86 -4.10 0.65 -10.64
CA ARG A 86 -4.51 -0.65 -10.08
C ARG A 86 -4.91 -1.71 -11.12
N ARG A 87 -4.84 -1.41 -12.42
CA ARG A 87 -5.42 -2.26 -13.49
C ARG A 87 -4.97 -3.72 -13.43
N ASN A 88 -3.72 -3.97 -13.04
CA ASN A 88 -3.12 -5.30 -12.98
C ASN A 88 -2.82 -5.76 -11.55
N LEU A 89 -3.40 -5.13 -10.53
CA LEU A 89 -3.10 -5.40 -9.12
C LEU A 89 -4.32 -5.96 -8.39
N VAL A 90 -4.22 -7.23 -7.99
CA VAL A 90 -5.28 -7.95 -7.27
C VAL A 90 -4.71 -8.76 -6.12
N TYR A 91 -5.55 -9.10 -5.16
CA TYR A 91 -5.25 -10.15 -4.19
C TYR A 91 -5.21 -11.53 -4.88
N GLU A 92 -4.61 -12.53 -4.24
CA GLU A 92 -4.58 -13.91 -4.76
C GLU A 92 -5.97 -14.48 -5.12
N ASP A 93 -7.01 -14.09 -4.37
CA ASP A 93 -8.41 -14.47 -4.61
C ASP A 93 -9.08 -13.69 -5.75
N GLY A 94 -8.34 -12.81 -6.44
CA GLY A 94 -8.81 -12.02 -7.58
C GLY A 94 -9.53 -10.73 -7.19
N ILE A 95 -9.67 -10.41 -5.90
CA ILE A 95 -10.34 -9.18 -5.48
C ILE A 95 -9.43 -7.97 -5.75
N PRO A 96 -9.96 -6.86 -6.31
CA PRO A 96 -9.14 -5.69 -6.60
C PRO A 96 -8.50 -5.10 -5.36
N ILE A 97 -7.26 -4.64 -5.53
CA ILE A 97 -6.56 -3.81 -4.56
C ILE A 97 -6.75 -2.36 -4.98
N TYR A 98 -7.04 -1.52 -4.00
CA TYR A 98 -7.28 -0.10 -4.27
C TYR A 98 -6.33 0.83 -3.54
N ASP A 99 -5.72 0.37 -2.47
CA ASP A 99 -5.01 1.24 -1.54
C ASP A 99 -3.60 0.69 -1.30
N ILE A 100 -2.60 1.55 -1.31
CA ILE A 100 -1.27 1.27 -0.77
C ILE A 100 -1.27 1.78 0.66
N ILE A 101 -0.97 0.91 1.61
CA ILE A 101 -0.91 1.24 3.03
C ILE A 101 0.53 1.50 3.42
N TYR A 102 0.78 2.47 4.29
CA TYR A 102 2.13 2.71 4.80
C TYR A 102 2.20 3.27 6.21
N GLN A 103 3.31 2.96 6.90
CA GLN A 103 3.65 3.38 8.27
C GLN A 103 5.15 3.70 8.40
#